data_AF-A0A929GP36-F1
#
_entry.id   AF-A0A929GP36-F1
#
_cell.length_a   1.000
_cell.length_b   1.000
_cell.length_c   1.000
_cell.angle_alpha   90.00
_cell.angle_beta   90.00
_cell.angle_gamma   90.00
#
_symmetry.space_group_name_H-M   'P 1'
#
loop_
_entity.id
_entity.type
_entity.pdbx_description
1 polymer ?
#
loop_
_entity_poly.entity_id
_entity_poly.type
_entity_poly.pdbx_seq_one_letter_code
_entity_poly.pdbx_strand_id
1 'polypeptide(L)'
;MDEELLRQRRNLISFSIGIILFELLGANFSDEGAIFGGTIKFPPENAYILVCALWIALIYFTWRYWMFGGKATYNVFTNSVIPLLSGDLKYHKYLERKYKFQAYNHYQNRYPAAVINCTEMSHSVSAQGFHFSVQITFVMTANNSNQRGVNFSDTLRWTDVDPVLRNVIVASFNNRAFSDYVIPLLLALFSLILIILNVIN
;
A
#
# COMPACT_ATOMS: atom_id res chain seq x y z
N MET A 1 0.53 17.88 20.50
CA MET A 1 0.28 16.65 19.74
C MET A 1 1.12 16.62 18.47
N ASP A 2 1.11 17.69 17.68
CA ASP A 2 1.87 17.75 16.42
C ASP A 2 3.39 17.68 16.60
N GLU A 3 3.96 18.33 17.61
CA GLU A 3 5.41 18.31 17.87
C GLU A 3 5.93 16.91 18.25
N GLU A 4 5.16 16.16 19.04
CA GLU A 4 5.52 14.79 19.42
C GLU A 4 5.45 13.85 18.21
N LEU A 5 4.44 14.00 17.35
CA LEU A 5 4.33 13.27 16.10
C LEU A 5 5.51 13.57 15.16
N LEU A 6 5.89 14.84 15.01
CA LEU A 6 7.04 15.26 14.22
C LEU A 6 8.35 14.61 14.73
N ARG A 7 8.51 14.51 16.05
CA ARG A 7 9.65 13.83 16.66
C ARG A 7 9.63 12.33 16.36
N GLN A 8 8.50 11.65 16.56
CA GLN A 8 8.41 10.21 16.25
C GLN A 8 8.67 9.92 14.77
N ARG A 9 8.14 10.77 13.88
CA ARG A 9 8.40 10.71 12.44
C ARG A 9 9.90 10.78 12.12
N ARG A 10 10.58 11.82 12.63
CA ARG A 10 12.01 12.02 12.39
C ARG A 10 12.83 10.84 12.90
N ASN A 11 12.53 10.35 14.10
CA ASN A 11 13.22 9.20 14.68
C ASN A 11 13.06 7.95 13.81
N LEU A 12 11.83 7.66 13.35
CA LEU A 12 11.57 6.51 12.49
C LEU A 12 12.30 6.64 11.14
N ILE A 13 12.21 7.79 10.48
CA ILE A 13 12.93 8.04 9.21
C ILE A 13 14.43 7.87 9.40
N SER A 14 15.02 8.54 10.39
CA SER A 14 16.46 8.49 10.64
C SER A 14 16.94 7.07 10.92
N PHE A 15 16.18 6.32 11.72
CA PHE A 15 16.51 4.94 12.06
C PHE A 15 16.38 4.00 10.85
N SER A 16 15.29 4.12 10.08
CA SER A 16 15.08 3.32 8.87
C SER A 16 16.14 3.58 7.79
N ILE A 17 16.49 4.85 7.54
CA ILE A 17 17.58 5.21 6.63
C ILE A 17 18.91 4.65 7.12
N GLY A 18 19.17 4.72 8.43
CA GLY A 18 20.38 4.15 9.02
C GLY A 18 20.53 2.65 8.72
N ILE A 19 19.45 1.87 8.91
CA ILE A 19 19.42 0.44 8.56
C ILE A 19 19.62 0.23 7.06
N ILE A 20 18.89 0.97 6.22
CA ILE A 20 18.98 0.82 4.76
C ILE A 20 20.41 1.08 4.26
N LEU A 21 21.05 2.15 4.76
CA LEU A 21 22.43 2.47 4.40
C LEU A 21 23.42 1.43 4.92
N PHE A 22 23.22 0.94 6.15
CA PHE A 22 24.05 -0.13 6.71
C PHE A 22 24.05 -1.36 5.79
N GLU A 23 22.86 -1.82 5.40
CA GLU A 23 22.68 -2.99 4.53
C GLU A 23 23.25 -2.75 3.11
N LEU A 24 22.97 -1.59 2.50
CA LEU A 24 23.44 -1.27 1.14
C LEU A 24 24.95 -1.09 1.04
N LEU A 25 25.62 -0.71 2.13
CA LEU A 25 27.08 -0.61 2.19
C LEU A 25 27.76 -1.98 2.31
N GLY A 26 26.99 -3.07 2.29
CA GLY A 26 27.52 -4.43 2.47
C GLY A 26 28.08 -4.64 3.88
N ALA A 27 27.60 -3.87 4.86
CA ALA A 27 27.99 -4.05 6.24
C ALA A 27 27.37 -5.36 6.72
N ASN A 28 28.17 -6.42 6.68
CA ASN A 28 27.81 -7.68 7.29
C ASN A 28 28.20 -7.64 8.76
N PHE A 29 27.40 -8.27 9.60
CA PHE A 29 27.79 -8.58 10.97
C PHE A 29 28.82 -9.73 10.94
N SER A 30 29.99 -9.46 10.37
CA SER A 30 31.14 -10.36 10.39
C SER A 30 32.07 -10.00 11.53
N ASP A 31 32.93 -10.96 11.91
CA ASP A 31 33.90 -10.90 13.01
C ASP A 31 34.84 -9.67 13.00
N GLU A 32 34.87 -8.94 11.87
CA GLU A 32 35.68 -7.74 11.67
C GLU A 32 34.88 -6.61 11.00
N GLY A 33 33.72 -6.26 11.56
CA GLY A 33 32.95 -5.10 11.11
C GLY A 33 33.63 -3.77 11.47
N ALA A 34 34.35 -3.16 10.52
CA ALA A 34 34.80 -1.78 10.64
C ALA A 34 33.67 -0.82 10.23
N ILE A 35 33.11 -0.09 11.20
CA ILE A 35 32.16 1.00 10.95
C ILE A 35 32.91 2.31 11.19
N PHE A 36 33.03 3.15 10.14
CA PHE A 36 33.56 4.52 10.22
C PHE A 36 34.93 4.66 10.91
N GLY A 37 35.97 4.03 10.35
CA GLY A 37 37.36 4.28 10.77
C GLY A 37 37.71 3.80 12.20
N GLY A 38 36.78 3.12 12.87
CA GLY A 38 37.00 2.40 14.12
C GLY A 38 36.50 0.97 13.98
N THR A 39 37.37 -0.01 14.27
CA THR A 39 36.99 -1.42 14.34
C THR A 39 36.31 -1.69 15.68
N ILE A 40 34.98 -1.64 15.71
CA ILE A 40 34.23 -2.20 16.85
C ILE A 40 34.12 -3.70 16.59
N LYS A 41 35.09 -4.47 17.09
CA LYS A 41 35.05 -5.93 17.05
C LYS A 41 33.99 -6.42 18.05
N PHE A 42 32.82 -6.78 17.55
CA PHE A 42 31.86 -7.55 18.35
C PHE A 42 32.28 -9.01 18.34
N PRO A 43 32.30 -9.70 19.49
CA PRO A 43 32.46 -11.15 19.51
C PRO A 43 31.38 -11.79 18.61
N PRO A 44 31.72 -12.77 17.74
CA PRO A 44 30.77 -13.45 16.85
C PRO A 44 29.51 -13.92 17.58
N GLU A 45 29.71 -14.41 18.79
CA GLU A 45 28.69 -14.89 19.72
C GLU A 45 27.70 -13.83 20.18
N ASN A 46 27.90 -12.54 19.91
CA ASN A 46 27.01 -11.45 20.30
C ASN A 46 26.43 -10.67 19.11
N ALA A 47 26.80 -10.99 17.87
CA ALA A 47 26.28 -10.31 16.67
C ALA A 47 24.76 -10.40 16.55
N TYR A 48 24.17 -11.55 16.96
CA TYR A 48 22.73 -11.75 16.98
C TYR A 48 22.00 -10.77 17.93
N ILE A 49 22.65 -10.34 19.01
CA ILE A 49 22.07 -9.41 19.99
C ILE A 49 21.81 -8.06 19.33
N LEU A 50 22.72 -7.62 18.47
CA LEU A 50 22.60 -6.34 17.78
C LEU A 50 21.49 -6.38 16.72
N VAL A 51 21.38 -7.48 15.97
CA VAL A 51 20.25 -7.71 15.04
C VAL A 51 18.92 -7.70 15.79
N CYS A 52 18.83 -8.43 16.91
CA CYS A 52 17.66 -8.41 17.79
C CYS A 52 17.34 -7.00 18.33
N ALA A 53 18.35 -6.21 18.71
CA ALA A 53 18.17 -4.85 19.16
C ALA A 53 17.63 -3.93 18.05
N LEU A 54 18.12 -4.09 16.80
CA LEU A 54 17.61 -3.37 15.64
C LEU A 54 16.14 -3.71 15.37
N TRP A 55 15.77 -5.00 15.46
CA TRP A 55 14.38 -5.44 15.37
C TRP A 55 13.49 -4.79 16.43
N ILE A 56 13.89 -4.87 17.70
CA ILE A 56 13.15 -4.29 18.82
C ILE A 56 12.98 -2.78 18.63
N ALA A 57 14.06 -2.08 18.24
CA ALA A 57 14.01 -0.65 17.99
C ALA A 57 13.10 -0.29 16.80
N LEU A 58 13.16 -1.03 15.69
CA LEU A 58 12.32 -0.78 14.52
C LEU A 58 10.84 -0.99 14.85
N ILE A 59 10.52 -2.09 15.56
CA ILE A 59 9.16 -2.38 16.03
C ILE A 59 8.69 -1.29 16.99
N TYR A 60 9.53 -0.88 17.95
CA TYR A 60 9.21 0.15 18.92
C TYR A 60 8.91 1.50 18.25
N PHE A 61 9.78 1.97 17.34
CA PHE A 61 9.57 3.25 16.66
C PHE A 61 8.36 3.20 15.71
N THR A 62 8.13 2.07 15.04
CA THR A 62 6.95 1.88 14.18
C THR A 62 5.66 1.90 15.01
N TRP A 63 5.63 1.17 16.12
CA TRP A 63 4.50 1.13 17.03
C TRP A 63 4.22 2.49 17.65
N ARG A 64 5.25 3.19 18.15
CA ARG A 64 5.11 4.56 18.69
C ARG A 64 4.56 5.48 17.61
N TYR A 65 5.14 5.48 16.41
CA TYR A 65 4.64 6.30 15.30
C TYR A 65 3.16 6.03 15.01
N TRP A 66 2.76 4.75 14.97
CA TRP A 66 1.37 4.36 14.77
C TRP A 66 0.44 4.86 15.88
N MET A 67 0.87 4.81 17.14
CA MET A 67 0.07 5.29 18.27
C MET A 67 -0.23 6.81 18.21
N PHE A 68 0.72 7.62 17.76
CA PHE A 68 0.53 9.08 17.67
C PHE A 68 -0.05 9.57 16.34
N GLY A 69 0.18 8.83 15.26
CA GLY A 69 -0.11 9.29 13.89
C GLY A 69 -0.98 8.35 13.07
N GLY A 70 -1.31 7.16 13.56
CA GLY A 70 -1.92 6.08 12.76
C GLY A 70 -3.24 6.47 12.09
N LYS A 71 -4.17 7.07 12.82
CA LYS A 71 -5.47 7.52 12.25
C LYS A 71 -5.28 8.62 11.20
N ALA A 72 -4.41 9.59 11.46
CA ALA A 72 -4.10 10.66 10.50
C ALA A 72 -3.43 10.09 9.25
N THR A 73 -2.46 9.19 9.44
CA THR A 73 -1.75 8.48 8.37
C THR A 73 -2.72 7.68 7.49
N TYR A 74 -3.62 6.93 8.12
CA TYR A 74 -4.66 6.19 7.42
C TYR A 74 -5.58 7.10 6.60
N ASN A 75 -6.07 8.19 7.18
CA ASN A 75 -6.93 9.14 6.48
C ASN A 75 -6.21 9.81 5.31
N VAL A 76 -4.96 10.22 5.50
CA VAL A 76 -4.14 10.82 4.44
C VAL A 76 -3.91 9.80 3.31
N PHE A 77 -3.61 8.55 3.67
CA PHE A 77 -3.41 7.47 2.70
C PHE A 77 -4.68 7.24 1.86
N THR A 78 -5.83 7.03 2.50
CA THR A 78 -7.09 6.77 1.79
C THR A 78 -7.53 7.97 0.96
N ASN A 79 -7.47 9.18 1.50
CA ASN A 79 -7.84 10.41 0.79
C ASN A 79 -6.94 10.70 -0.43
N SER A 80 -5.69 10.24 -0.40
CA SER A 80 -4.76 10.43 -1.52
C SER A 80 -4.91 9.35 -2.58
N VAL A 81 -5.18 8.11 -2.18
CA VAL A 81 -5.17 6.94 -3.08
C VAL A 81 -6.54 6.72 -3.73
N ILE A 82 -7.65 6.97 -3.02
CA ILE A 82 -9.01 6.77 -3.56
C ILE A 82 -9.24 7.57 -4.85
N PRO A 83 -8.97 8.89 -4.92
CA PRO A 83 -9.21 9.66 -6.14
C PRO A 83 -8.37 9.16 -7.32
N LEU A 84 -7.12 8.74 -7.05
CA LEU A 84 -6.23 8.20 -8.07
C LEU A 84 -6.72 6.85 -8.60
N LEU A 85 -7.25 5.99 -7.73
CA LEU A 85 -7.86 4.72 -8.15
C LEU A 85 -9.15 4.92 -8.95
N SER A 86 -10.02 5.83 -8.50
CA SER A 86 -11.27 6.15 -9.21
C SER A 86 -11.03 6.79 -10.58
N GLY A 87 -9.96 7.57 -10.74
CA GLY A 87 -9.57 8.18 -12.01
C GLY A 87 -8.68 7.31 -12.91
N ASP A 88 -8.28 6.11 -12.48
CA ASP A 88 -7.34 5.28 -13.22
C ASP A 88 -8.00 4.55 -14.41
N LEU A 89 -7.74 5.04 -15.63
CA LEU A 89 -8.21 4.43 -16.87
C LEU A 89 -7.77 2.97 -17.04
N LYS A 90 -6.58 2.59 -16.58
CA LYS A 90 -6.10 1.20 -16.68
C LYS A 90 -6.93 0.30 -15.76
N TYR A 91 -7.15 0.77 -14.55
CA TYR A 91 -7.96 0.04 -13.56
C TYR A 91 -9.42 -0.06 -14.00
N HIS A 92 -9.99 1.02 -14.54
CA HIS A 92 -11.32 1.02 -15.14
C HIS A 92 -11.47 -0.06 -16.23
N LYS A 93 -10.53 -0.12 -17.19
CA LYS A 93 -10.54 -1.15 -18.25
C LYS A 93 -10.38 -2.57 -17.72
N TYR A 94 -9.60 -2.75 -16.65
CA TYR A 94 -9.46 -4.05 -15.99
C TYR A 94 -10.80 -4.51 -15.39
N LEU A 95 -11.44 -3.64 -14.62
CA LEU A 95 -12.75 -3.91 -14.01
C LEU A 95 -13.82 -4.16 -15.07
N GLU A 96 -13.83 -3.36 -16.15
CA GLU A 96 -14.75 -3.58 -17.28
C GLU A 96 -14.60 -5.00 -17.82
N ARG A 97 -13.38 -5.43 -18.15
CA ARG A 97 -13.12 -6.77 -18.69
C ARG A 97 -13.53 -7.88 -17.73
N LYS A 98 -13.28 -7.71 -16.43
CA LYS A 98 -13.57 -8.72 -15.40
C LYS A 98 -15.07 -8.91 -15.18
N TYR A 99 -15.86 -7.82 -15.14
CA TYR A 99 -17.27 -7.87 -14.74
C TYR A 99 -18.28 -7.76 -15.88
N LYS A 100 -17.89 -7.25 -17.04
CA LYS A 100 -18.81 -7.05 -18.17
C LYS A 100 -19.53 -8.33 -18.59
N PHE A 101 -18.80 -9.45 -18.65
CA PHE A 101 -19.40 -10.75 -18.99
C PHE A 101 -20.39 -11.24 -17.93
N GLN A 102 -20.07 -11.03 -16.64
CA GLN A 102 -20.96 -11.39 -15.54
C GLN A 102 -22.22 -10.53 -15.54
N ALA A 103 -22.08 -9.23 -15.79
CA ALA A 103 -23.17 -8.28 -15.92
C ALA A 103 -24.09 -8.64 -17.10
N TYR A 104 -23.50 -8.99 -18.25
CA TYR A 104 -24.23 -9.45 -19.42
C TYR A 104 -25.05 -10.71 -19.11
N ASN A 105 -24.43 -11.75 -18.56
CA ASN A 105 -25.12 -13.00 -18.23
C ASN A 105 -26.23 -12.81 -17.20
N HIS A 106 -26.00 -11.99 -16.17
CA HIS A 106 -27.01 -11.69 -15.16
C HIS A 106 -28.25 -11.03 -15.79
N TYR A 107 -28.05 -10.14 -16.75
CA TYR A 107 -29.14 -9.45 -17.43
C TYR A 107 -29.81 -10.33 -18.52
N GLN A 108 -29.04 -11.15 -19.24
CA GLN A 108 -29.52 -12.12 -20.24
C GLN A 108 -30.42 -13.19 -19.64
N ASN A 109 -30.06 -13.72 -18.47
CA ASN A 109 -30.89 -14.69 -17.76
C ASN A 109 -32.28 -14.14 -17.41
N ARG A 110 -32.40 -12.81 -17.28
CA ARG A 110 -33.67 -12.15 -17.01
C ARG A 110 -34.45 -11.81 -18.28
N TYR A 111 -33.77 -11.53 -19.39
CA TYR A 111 -34.36 -11.22 -20.69
C TYR A 111 -33.75 -12.09 -21.81
N PRO A 112 -34.11 -13.38 -21.90
CA PRO A 112 -33.40 -14.33 -22.76
C PRO A 112 -33.47 -14.02 -24.26
N ALA A 113 -34.52 -13.31 -24.69
CA ALA A 113 -34.76 -12.97 -26.10
C ALA A 113 -34.43 -11.50 -26.44
N ALA A 114 -33.92 -10.71 -25.49
CA ALA A 114 -33.56 -9.32 -25.74
C ALA A 114 -32.11 -9.19 -26.22
N VAL A 115 -31.86 -8.21 -27.10
CA VAL A 115 -30.50 -7.77 -27.40
C VAL A 115 -30.04 -6.87 -26.27
N ILE A 116 -28.97 -7.27 -25.58
CA ILE A 116 -28.43 -6.55 -24.43
C ILE A 116 -27.22 -5.73 -24.87
N ASN A 117 -27.31 -4.42 -24.67
CA ASN A 117 -26.20 -3.50 -24.85
C ASN A 117 -25.74 -2.96 -23.49
N CYS A 118 -24.43 -2.92 -23.30
CA CYS A 118 -23.81 -2.22 -22.18
C CYS A 118 -23.53 -0.78 -22.60
N THR A 119 -24.19 0.18 -21.95
CA THR A 119 -24.12 1.60 -22.34
C THR A 119 -23.06 2.36 -21.55
N GLU A 120 -22.99 2.11 -20.24
CA GLU A 120 -22.07 2.82 -19.35
C GLU A 120 -21.58 1.89 -18.24
N MET A 121 -20.33 2.11 -17.83
CA MET A 121 -19.77 1.54 -16.62
C MET A 121 -19.30 2.68 -15.73
N SER A 122 -19.72 2.67 -14.47
CA SER A 122 -19.15 3.51 -13.42
C SER A 122 -18.60 2.62 -12.31
N HIS A 123 -17.64 3.16 -11.57
CA HIS A 123 -17.14 2.51 -10.37
C HIS A 123 -16.81 3.56 -9.31
N SER A 124 -16.98 3.20 -8.04
CA SER A 124 -16.57 4.00 -6.91
C SER A 124 -15.68 3.16 -6.00
N VAL A 125 -14.64 3.80 -5.47
CA VAL A 125 -13.71 3.18 -4.53
C VAL A 125 -13.94 3.80 -3.17
N SER A 126 -14.04 2.95 -2.15
CA SER A 126 -14.22 3.36 -0.76
C SER A 126 -13.23 2.60 0.12
N ALA A 127 -12.82 3.21 1.23
CA ALA A 127 -12.01 2.51 2.22
C ALA A 127 -12.93 1.80 3.23
N GLN A 128 -12.62 0.54 3.52
CA GLN A 128 -13.26 -0.28 4.55
C GLN A 128 -12.18 -0.89 5.43
N GLY A 129 -11.84 -0.20 6.52
CA GLY A 129 -10.69 -0.59 7.35
C GLY A 129 -9.40 -0.57 6.54
N PHE A 130 -8.56 -1.61 6.63
CA PHE A 130 -7.32 -1.71 5.88
C PHE A 130 -7.49 -2.16 4.41
N HIS A 131 -8.72 -2.29 3.95
CA HIS A 131 -9.03 -2.72 2.59
C HIS A 131 -9.72 -1.60 1.81
N PHE A 132 -9.62 -1.68 0.49
CA PHE A 132 -10.42 -0.86 -0.40
C PHE A 132 -11.55 -1.71 -0.98
N SER A 133 -12.78 -1.23 -0.87
CA SER A 133 -13.96 -1.82 -1.49
C SER A 133 -14.29 -1.04 -2.75
N VAL A 134 -14.62 -1.76 -3.81
CA VAL A 134 -14.96 -1.21 -5.11
C VAL A 134 -16.39 -1.61 -5.45
N GLN A 135 -17.23 -0.60 -5.64
CA GLN A 135 -18.58 -0.78 -6.17
C GLN A 135 -18.56 -0.48 -7.66
N ILE A 136 -19.17 -1.36 -8.44
CA ILE A 136 -19.14 -1.31 -9.90
C ILE A 136 -20.58 -1.37 -10.38
N THR A 137 -20.97 -0.41 -11.21
CA THR A 137 -22.32 -0.32 -11.75
C THR A 137 -22.24 -0.31 -13.27
N PHE A 138 -22.89 -1.29 -13.90
CA PHE A 138 -23.10 -1.32 -15.34
C PHE A 138 -24.52 -0.90 -15.68
N VAL A 139 -24.69 0.04 -16.60
CA VAL A 139 -25.99 0.40 -17.16
C VAL A 139 -26.22 -0.45 -18.41
N MET A 140 -27.14 -1.40 -18.29
CA MET A 140 -27.54 -2.31 -19.36
C MET A 140 -28.87 -1.88 -19.96
N THR A 141 -28.99 -1.96 -21.29
CA THR A 141 -30.24 -1.74 -22.03
C THR A 141 -30.70 -3.01 -22.72
N ALA A 142 -31.95 -3.41 -22.52
CA ALA A 142 -32.62 -4.43 -23.33
C ALA A 142 -33.42 -3.77 -24.45
N ASN A 143 -33.15 -4.15 -25.72
CA ASN A 143 -33.85 -3.64 -26.91
C ASN A 143 -33.91 -2.10 -26.98
N ASN A 144 -32.86 -1.42 -26.49
CA ASN A 144 -32.72 0.04 -26.45
C ASN A 144 -33.82 0.81 -25.69
N SER A 145 -34.62 0.15 -24.85
CA SER A 145 -35.74 0.80 -24.12
C SER A 145 -35.63 0.66 -22.61
N ASN A 146 -35.38 -0.55 -22.10
CA ASN A 146 -35.32 -0.79 -20.67
C ASN A 146 -33.89 -0.69 -20.15
N GLN A 147 -33.56 0.45 -19.51
CA GLN A 147 -32.29 0.66 -18.80
C GLN A 147 -32.34 0.06 -17.39
N ARG A 148 -31.27 -0.61 -16.98
CA ARG A 148 -31.10 -1.07 -15.60
C ARG A 148 -29.63 -1.07 -15.18
N GLY A 149 -29.39 -0.63 -13.95
CA GLY A 149 -28.11 -0.81 -13.27
C GLY A 149 -27.93 -2.24 -12.77
N VAL A 150 -26.82 -2.88 -13.12
CA VAL A 150 -26.34 -4.13 -12.51
C VAL A 150 -25.15 -3.78 -11.63
N ASN A 151 -25.29 -4.02 -10.32
CA ASN A 151 -24.30 -3.62 -9.32
C ASN A 151 -23.48 -4.83 -8.84
N PHE A 152 -22.18 -4.64 -8.76
CA PHE A 152 -21.23 -5.57 -8.18
C PHE A 152 -20.45 -4.87 -7.06
N SER A 153 -20.03 -5.65 -6.08
CA SER A 153 -19.12 -5.21 -5.03
C SER A 153 -17.96 -6.19 -4.99
N ASP A 154 -16.73 -5.69 -5.02
CA ASP A 154 -15.54 -6.50 -4.78
C ASP A 154 -14.59 -5.77 -3.82
N THR A 155 -13.65 -6.52 -3.26
CA THR A 155 -12.55 -5.99 -2.46
C THR A 155 -11.29 -6.01 -3.31
N LEU A 156 -10.52 -4.92 -3.31
CA LEU A 156 -9.22 -4.87 -3.98
C LEU A 156 -8.28 -5.91 -3.39
N ARG A 157 -7.81 -6.84 -4.24
CA ARG A 157 -6.95 -7.95 -3.84
C ARG A 157 -5.48 -7.62 -4.04
N TRP A 158 -4.61 -8.41 -3.42
CA TRP A 158 -3.16 -8.33 -3.63
C TRP A 158 -2.72 -8.56 -5.09
N THR A 159 -3.54 -9.22 -5.91
CA THR A 159 -3.30 -9.35 -7.36
C THR A 159 -3.60 -8.08 -8.15
N ASP A 160 -4.36 -7.16 -7.55
CA ASP A 160 -4.66 -5.82 -8.08
C ASP A 160 -3.64 -4.79 -7.55
N VAL A 161 -2.49 -5.26 -7.02
CA VAL A 161 -1.46 -4.41 -6.42
C VAL A 161 -0.81 -3.47 -7.42
N ASP A 162 -0.76 -3.82 -8.71
CA ASP A 162 -0.13 -2.95 -9.72
C ASP A 162 -0.74 -1.52 -9.77
N PRO A 163 -2.07 -1.34 -9.92
CA PRO A 163 -2.67 -0.01 -9.88
C PRO A 163 -2.58 0.67 -8.50
N VAL A 164 -2.69 -0.09 -7.40
CA VAL A 164 -2.59 0.49 -6.04
C VAL A 164 -1.17 0.98 -5.76
N LEU A 165 -0.16 0.15 -6.02
CA LEU A 165 1.25 0.47 -5.82
C LEU A 165 1.66 1.66 -6.69
N ARG A 166 1.25 1.67 -7.96
CA ARG A 166 1.51 2.79 -8.87
C ARG A 166 0.92 4.09 -8.33
N ASN A 167 -0.33 4.06 -7.87
CA ASN A 167 -1.00 5.25 -7.33
C ASN A 167 -0.40 5.68 -5.98
N VAL A 168 0.09 4.75 -5.16
CA VAL A 168 0.85 5.05 -3.93
C VAL A 168 2.16 5.75 -4.26
N ILE A 169 2.89 5.29 -5.28
CA ILE A 169 4.12 5.94 -5.75
C ILE A 169 3.80 7.35 -6.25
N VAL A 170 2.77 7.51 -7.08
CA VAL A 170 2.31 8.81 -7.58
C VAL A 170 1.92 9.74 -6.44
N ALA A 171 1.15 9.25 -5.45
CA ALA A 171 0.77 10.02 -4.27
C ALA A 171 1.99 10.44 -3.43
N SER A 172 3.03 9.60 -3.35
CA SER A 172 4.26 9.91 -2.62
C SER A 172 5.00 11.12 -3.19
N PHE A 173 4.98 11.31 -4.51
CA PHE A 173 5.63 12.45 -5.16
C PHE A 173 4.73 13.68 -5.26
N ASN A 174 3.42 13.49 -5.41
CA ASN A 174 2.48 14.58 -5.72
C ASN A 174 1.71 15.11 -4.50
N ASN A 175 1.69 14.38 -3.38
CA ASN A 175 1.01 14.82 -2.17
C ASN A 175 1.98 14.92 -0.99
N ARG A 176 2.29 16.16 -0.60
CA ARG A 176 3.17 16.45 0.55
C ARG A 176 2.66 15.83 1.85
N ALA A 177 1.35 15.87 2.10
CA ALA A 177 0.79 15.25 3.30
C ALA A 177 0.96 13.73 3.27
N PHE A 178 0.80 13.10 2.09
CA PHE A 178 1.08 11.67 1.94
C PHE A 178 2.55 11.36 2.25
N SER A 179 3.47 12.13 1.68
CA SER A 179 4.90 12.03 1.98
C SER A 179 5.18 12.14 3.48
N ASP A 180 4.62 13.17 4.11
CA ASP A 180 4.86 13.51 5.52
C ASP A 180 4.34 12.46 6.51
N TYR A 181 3.34 11.66 6.14
CA TYR A 181 2.70 10.70 7.04
C TYR A 181 2.93 9.23 6.65
N VAL A 182 3.12 8.92 5.37
CA VAL A 182 3.16 7.54 4.86
C VAL A 182 4.58 7.06 4.56
N ILE A 183 5.47 7.93 4.04
CA ILE A 183 6.86 7.56 3.74
C ILE A 183 7.63 6.98 4.94
N PRO A 184 7.49 7.50 6.18
CA PRO A 184 8.17 6.91 7.34
C PRO A 184 7.87 5.43 7.52
N LEU A 185 6.62 5.02 7.28
CA LEU A 185 6.19 3.62 7.37
C LEU A 185 6.70 2.79 6.19
N LEU A 186 6.73 3.36 4.98
CA LEU A 186 7.30 2.68 3.80
C LEU A 186 8.79 2.42 3.99
N LEU A 187 9.54 3.39 4.51
CA LEU A 187 10.95 3.21 4.85
C LEU A 187 11.13 2.15 5.92
N ALA A 188 10.31 2.16 6.97
CA ALA A 188 10.35 1.14 8.01
C ALA A 188 10.07 -0.27 7.48
N LEU A 189 9.07 -0.42 6.60
CA LEU A 189 8.76 -1.68 5.92
C LEU A 189 9.95 -2.14 5.06
N PHE A 190 10.56 -1.23 4.32
CA PHE A 190 11.71 -1.55 3.48
C PHE A 190 12.93 -1.97 4.32
N SER A 191 13.25 -1.25 5.40
CA SER A 191 14.27 -1.63 6.37
C SER A 191 14.00 -3.02 6.95
N LEU A 192 12.73 -3.31 7.28
CA LEU A 192 12.30 -4.60 7.81
C LEU A 192 12.57 -5.73 6.81
N ILE A 193 12.23 -5.53 5.53
CA ILE A 193 12.50 -6.51 4.47
C ILE A 193 14.00 -6.75 4.32
N LEU A 194 14.83 -5.70 4.36
CA LEU A 194 16.27 -5.84 4.26
C LEU A 194 16.87 -6.65 5.41
N ILE A 195 16.45 -6.37 6.66
CA ILE A 195 16.91 -7.15 7.82
C ILE A 195 16.50 -8.63 7.69
N ILE A 196 15.27 -8.91 7.23
CA ILE A 196 14.83 -10.30 6.98
C ILE A 196 15.73 -10.98 5.96
N LEU A 197 16.00 -10.31 4.83
CA LEU A 197 16.83 -10.86 3.77
C LEU A 197 18.27 -11.09 4.23
N ASN A 198 18.82 -10.23 5.09
CA ASN A 198 20.14 -10.43 5.68
C ASN A 198 20.17 -11.64 6.62
N VAL A 199 19.14 -11.82 7.46
CA VAL A 199 19.08 -12.95 8.41
C VAL A 199 18.89 -14.31 7.72
N ILE A 200 18.22 -14.35 6.56
CA ILE A 200 17.95 -15.59 5.82
C ILE A 200 19.14 -16.04 4.97
N ASN A 201 19.98 -15.11 4.52
CA ASN A 201 21.14 -15.39 3.66
C ASN A 201 22.40 -15.72 4.47
#